data_AF-Q2C411-F1
#
_entry.id   AF-Q2C411-F1
#
_cell.length_a   1.000
_cell.length_b   1.000
_cell.length_c   1.000
_cell.angle_alpha   90.00
_cell.angle_beta   90.00
_cell.angle_gamma   90.00
#
_symmetry.space_group_name_H-M   'P 1'
#
loop_
_entity.id
_entity.type
_entity.pdbx_description
1 polymer ?
#
loop_
_entity_poly.entity_id
_entity_poly.type
_entity_poly.pdbx_seq_one_letter_code
_entity_poly.pdbx_strand_id
1 'polypeptide(L)'
;METYHVKSAPITPYVMLFVFCFTASISASCLTFFIPNMTLMAVLITTIITGSTAVIVIRYICDSKYLFTLTFMHCQYHSRYGGWSTPWYNISQLGKAEINHQGWQQPLPWIGIKLNDYDDFIKNISPRLAARIIIEQRILLVMAIKNSDVDNYTIEDVLFDDEPYQTPNGYVFKGLRAMLAHRMKYNREFLGFDFFISEDTLDRPINDFIGLLRRYKAAAIR
;
A
#
# COMPACT_ATOMS: atom_id res chain seq x y z
N MET A 1 14.33 -10.87 20.28
CA MET A 1 12.95 -10.97 19.75
C MET A 1 13.03 -11.77 18.46
N GLU A 2 12.22 -12.80 18.28
CA GLU A 2 12.27 -13.62 17.06
C GLU A 2 11.76 -12.84 15.85
N THR A 3 12.24 -13.22 14.65
CA THR A 3 11.75 -12.63 13.39
C THR A 3 10.30 -13.00 13.19
N TYR A 4 9.44 -11.99 12.95
CA TYR A 4 8.02 -12.19 12.75
C TYR A 4 7.60 -11.82 11.33
N HIS A 5 6.94 -12.76 10.66
CA HIS A 5 6.42 -12.56 9.31
C HIS A 5 4.91 -12.28 9.36
N VAL A 6 4.53 -11.12 8.86
CA VAL A 6 3.15 -10.68 8.74
C VAL A 6 2.68 -11.06 7.34
N LYS A 7 1.57 -11.79 7.26
CA LYS A 7 1.00 -12.22 5.97
C LYS A 7 0.17 -11.08 5.38
N SER A 8 -0.01 -11.06 4.06
CA SER A 8 -0.98 -10.16 3.44
C SER A 8 -2.40 -10.56 3.84
N ALA A 9 -3.32 -9.59 3.89
CA ALA A 9 -4.74 -9.88 4.04
C ALA A 9 -5.21 -10.91 2.99
N PRO A 10 -6.05 -11.90 3.39
CA PRO A 10 -6.59 -12.87 2.43
C PRO A 10 -7.53 -12.16 1.45
N ILE A 11 -7.54 -12.63 0.20
CA ILE A 11 -8.53 -12.17 -0.79
C ILE A 11 -9.93 -12.48 -0.26
N THR A 12 -10.80 -11.47 -0.23
CA THR A 12 -12.16 -11.62 0.29
C THR A 12 -12.97 -12.60 -0.57
N PRO A 13 -13.84 -13.43 0.05
CA PRO A 13 -14.61 -14.44 -0.67
C PRO A 13 -15.56 -13.82 -1.70
N TYR A 14 -16.07 -12.62 -1.45
CA TYR A 14 -16.93 -11.89 -2.39
C TYR A 14 -16.22 -11.55 -3.70
N VAL A 15 -14.93 -11.19 -3.67
CA VAL A 15 -14.15 -10.92 -4.88
C VAL A 15 -13.96 -12.21 -5.68
N MET A 16 -13.69 -13.33 -5.00
CA MET A 16 -13.56 -14.63 -5.67
C MET A 16 -14.89 -15.08 -6.31
N LEU A 17 -16.01 -14.87 -5.62
CA LEU A 17 -17.35 -15.15 -6.14
C LEU A 17 -17.66 -14.27 -7.36
N PHE A 18 -17.36 -12.97 -7.28
CA PHE A 18 -17.57 -12.04 -8.37
C PHE A 18 -16.80 -12.43 -9.63
N VAL A 19 -15.51 -12.77 -9.49
CA VAL A 19 -14.70 -13.26 -10.61
C VAL A 19 -15.30 -14.53 -11.20
N PHE A 20 -15.67 -15.50 -10.35
CA PHE A 20 -16.28 -16.74 -10.82
C PHE A 20 -17.55 -16.48 -11.64
N CYS A 21 -18.47 -15.66 -11.12
CA CYS A 21 -19.72 -15.32 -11.81
C CYS A 21 -19.45 -14.58 -13.13
N PHE A 22 -18.49 -13.63 -13.13
CA PHE A 22 -18.16 -12.84 -14.31
C PHE A 22 -17.54 -13.70 -15.42
N THR A 23 -16.56 -14.55 -15.11
CA THR A 23 -15.93 -15.43 -16.09
C THR A 23 -16.88 -16.52 -16.57
N ALA A 24 -17.70 -17.09 -15.67
CA ALA A 24 -18.74 -18.06 -16.03
C ALA A 24 -19.76 -17.45 -17.00
N SER A 25 -20.25 -16.23 -16.73
CA SER A 25 -21.21 -15.55 -17.62
C SER A 25 -20.63 -15.29 -19.01
N ILE A 26 -19.39 -14.80 -19.10
CA ILE A 26 -18.72 -14.57 -20.38
C ILE A 26 -18.55 -15.88 -21.15
N SER A 27 -18.11 -16.94 -20.46
CA SER A 27 -17.92 -18.25 -21.09
C SER A 27 -19.23 -18.84 -21.61
N ALA A 28 -20.34 -18.69 -20.86
CA ALA A 28 -21.65 -19.17 -21.25
C ALA A 28 -22.16 -18.45 -22.52
N SER A 29 -22.11 -17.11 -22.53
CA SER A 29 -22.51 -16.30 -23.67
C SER A 29 -21.68 -16.63 -24.92
N CYS A 30 -20.37 -16.80 -24.76
CA CYS A 30 -19.46 -17.16 -25.85
C CYS A 30 -19.80 -18.54 -26.45
N LEU A 31 -19.99 -19.55 -25.60
CA LEU A 31 -20.32 -20.92 -26.04
C LEU A 31 -21.66 -20.97 -26.78
N THR A 32 -22.68 -20.26 -26.29
CA THR A 32 -24.00 -20.23 -26.95
C THR A 32 -23.97 -19.51 -28.31
N PHE A 33 -23.09 -18.53 -28.49
CA PHE A 33 -22.99 -17.77 -29.74
C PHE A 33 -22.17 -18.51 -30.80
N PHE A 34 -21.03 -19.08 -30.44
CA PHE A 34 -20.12 -19.72 -31.40
C PHE A 34 -20.47 -21.18 -31.70
N ILE A 35 -21.05 -21.92 -30.75
CA ILE A 35 -21.36 -23.35 -30.90
C ILE A 35 -22.81 -23.63 -30.44
N PRO A 36 -23.81 -23.28 -31.28
CA PRO A 36 -25.23 -23.37 -30.89
C PRO A 36 -25.73 -24.82 -30.71
N ASN A 37 -24.99 -25.82 -31.18
CA ASN A 37 -25.39 -27.23 -31.15
C ASN A 37 -24.95 -27.98 -29.87
N MET A 38 -24.36 -27.30 -28.88
CA MET A 38 -23.96 -27.96 -27.63
C MET A 38 -25.18 -28.30 -26.75
N THR A 39 -25.12 -29.45 -26.07
CA THR A 39 -26.12 -29.81 -25.06
C THR A 39 -25.98 -28.90 -23.85
N LEU A 40 -27.12 -28.58 -23.20
CA LEU A 40 -27.17 -27.72 -22.02
C LEU A 40 -26.24 -28.20 -20.90
N MET A 41 -26.13 -29.52 -20.70
CA MET A 41 -25.23 -30.11 -19.70
C MET A 41 -23.75 -29.84 -20.00
N ALA A 42 -23.35 -29.88 -21.27
CA ALA A 42 -21.97 -29.60 -21.66
C ALA A 42 -21.62 -28.12 -21.47
N VAL A 43 -22.56 -27.21 -21.69
CA VAL A 43 -22.38 -25.77 -21.42
C VAL A 43 -22.23 -25.51 -19.92
N LEU A 44 -23.05 -26.14 -19.07
CA LEU A 44 -22.95 -25.96 -17.62
C LEU A 44 -21.61 -26.48 -17.05
N ILE A 45 -21.15 -27.65 -17.50
CA ILE A 45 -19.89 -28.22 -17.00
C ILE A 45 -18.68 -27.37 -17.43
N THR A 46 -18.64 -26.94 -18.69
CA THR A 46 -17.51 -26.16 -19.20
C THR A 46 -17.41 -24.78 -18.53
N THR A 47 -18.53 -24.11 -18.33
CA THR A 47 -18.58 -22.79 -17.65
C THR A 47 -18.10 -22.86 -16.19
N ILE A 48 -18.48 -23.92 -15.45
CA ILE A 48 -18.01 -24.15 -14.08
C ILE A 48 -16.49 -24.38 -14.07
N ILE A 49 -15.96 -25.23 -14.97
CA ILE A 49 -14.52 -25.51 -15.05
C ILE A 49 -13.72 -24.25 -15.36
N THR A 50 -14.17 -23.44 -16.32
CA THR A 50 -13.51 -22.17 -16.65
C THR A 50 -13.58 -21.17 -15.49
N GLY A 51 -14.71 -21.10 -14.78
CA GLY A 51 -14.83 -20.25 -13.60
C GLY A 51 -13.89 -20.69 -12.48
N SER A 52 -13.83 -21.98 -12.18
CA SER A 52 -12.97 -22.53 -11.11
C SER A 52 -11.48 -22.34 -11.42
N THR A 53 -11.05 -22.57 -12.67
CA THR A 53 -9.65 -22.36 -13.07
C THR A 53 -9.26 -20.89 -12.99
N ALA A 54 -10.14 -19.96 -13.39
CA ALA A 54 -9.91 -18.53 -13.24
C ALA A 54 -9.70 -18.11 -11.76
N VAL A 55 -10.53 -18.64 -10.85
CA VAL A 55 -10.36 -18.38 -9.40
C VAL A 55 -9.03 -18.90 -8.89
N ILE A 56 -8.62 -20.12 -9.28
CA ILE A 56 -7.34 -20.70 -8.87
C ILE A 56 -6.16 -19.85 -9.38
N VAL A 57 -6.19 -19.44 -10.64
CA VAL A 57 -5.16 -18.60 -11.25
C VAL A 57 -5.05 -17.25 -10.55
N ILE A 58 -6.18 -16.60 -10.25
CA ILE A 58 -6.18 -15.31 -9.54
C ILE A 58 -5.66 -15.47 -8.12
N ARG A 59 -6.06 -16.52 -7.40
CA ARG A 59 -5.51 -16.80 -6.07
C ARG A 59 -4.00 -16.96 -6.12
N TYR A 60 -3.48 -17.71 -7.09
CA TYR A 60 -2.04 -17.93 -7.24
C TYR A 60 -1.27 -16.64 -7.58
N ILE A 61 -1.81 -15.80 -8.46
CA ILE A 61 -1.17 -14.54 -8.87
C ILE A 61 -1.20 -13.50 -7.74
N CYS A 62 -2.28 -13.46 -6.97
CA CYS A 62 -2.49 -12.47 -5.92
C CYS A 62 -1.91 -12.86 -4.55
N ASP A 63 -1.46 -14.11 -4.36
CA ASP A 63 -0.86 -14.56 -3.10
C ASP A 63 0.55 -13.98 -2.94
N SER A 64 0.65 -12.79 -2.33
CA SER A 64 1.92 -12.27 -1.84
C SER A 64 2.19 -12.88 -0.46
N LYS A 65 3.07 -13.88 -0.42
CA LYS A 65 3.29 -14.72 0.79
C LYS A 65 3.57 -13.91 2.07
N TYR A 66 4.18 -12.72 1.97
CA TYR A 66 4.53 -11.88 3.11
C TYR A 66 4.34 -10.41 2.79
N LEU A 67 3.77 -9.66 3.74
CA LEU A 67 3.60 -8.21 3.68
C LEU A 67 4.70 -7.50 4.48
N PHE A 68 4.99 -7.97 5.69
CA PHE A 68 6.09 -7.45 6.50
C PHE A 68 6.96 -8.56 7.06
N THR A 69 8.26 -8.26 7.16
CA THR A 69 9.23 -9.03 7.93
C THR A 69 9.79 -8.12 9.00
N LEU A 70 9.43 -8.41 10.25
CA LEU A 70 9.87 -7.66 11.43
C LEU A 70 11.03 -8.41 12.08
N THR A 71 12.24 -7.88 11.95
CA THR A 71 13.45 -8.42 12.58
C THR A 71 13.87 -7.49 13.73
N PHE A 72 14.78 -7.92 14.60
CA PHE A 72 15.31 -7.05 15.66
C PHE A 72 16.08 -5.82 15.12
N MET A 73 16.68 -5.90 13.93
CA MET A 73 17.47 -4.79 13.35
C MET A 73 16.62 -3.80 12.54
N HIS A 74 15.64 -4.30 11.80
CA HIS A 74 14.95 -3.52 10.78
C HIS A 74 13.53 -4.04 10.52
N CYS A 75 12.71 -3.17 9.94
CA CYS A 75 11.38 -3.44 9.43
C CYS A 75 11.45 -3.51 7.90
N GLN A 76 11.04 -4.65 7.31
CA GLN A 76 10.93 -4.79 5.85
C GLN A 76 9.48 -4.89 5.44
N TYR A 77 9.15 -4.21 4.35
CA TYR A 77 7.89 -4.35 3.65
C TYR A 77 8.13 -5.06 2.32
N HIS A 78 7.27 -6.03 2.00
CA HIS A 78 7.31 -6.80 0.78
C HIS A 78 5.97 -6.67 0.04
N SER A 79 6.05 -6.44 -1.27
CA SER A 79 4.89 -6.40 -2.16
C SER A 79 5.26 -6.97 -3.53
N ARG A 80 4.26 -7.23 -4.37
CA ARG A 80 4.47 -7.58 -5.79
C ARG A 80 5.23 -6.52 -6.60
N TYR A 81 5.27 -5.28 -6.11
CA TYR A 81 5.97 -4.15 -6.75
C TYR A 81 7.40 -3.96 -6.20
N GLY A 82 7.86 -4.88 -5.34
CA GLY A 82 9.13 -4.81 -4.62
C GLY A 82 8.93 -4.46 -3.15
N GLY A 83 9.93 -3.87 -2.52
CA GLY A 83 9.93 -3.65 -1.08
C GLY A 83 10.78 -2.46 -0.65
N TRP A 84 10.69 -2.13 0.62
CA TRP A 84 11.61 -1.23 1.31
C TRP A 84 12.04 -1.88 2.62
N SER A 85 13.20 -1.50 3.13
CA SER A 85 13.70 -1.88 4.44
C SER A 85 14.15 -0.62 5.15
N THR A 86 13.74 -0.45 6.41
CA THR A 86 14.21 0.66 7.24
C THR A 86 14.61 0.14 8.62
N PRO A 87 15.76 0.56 9.16
CA PRO A 87 16.16 0.18 10.51
C PRO A 87 15.28 0.86 11.55
N TRP A 88 15.10 0.22 12.71
CA TRP A 88 14.20 0.73 13.75
C TRP A 88 14.62 2.09 14.31
N TYR A 89 15.92 2.37 14.38
CA TYR A 89 16.44 3.67 14.82
C TYR A 89 16.02 4.81 13.89
N ASN A 90 15.79 4.52 12.59
CA ASN A 90 15.36 5.53 11.64
C ASN A 90 13.86 5.82 11.74
N ILE A 91 13.06 4.94 12.34
CA ILE A 91 11.63 5.20 12.56
C ILE A 91 11.47 6.09 13.80
N SER A 92 11.07 7.33 13.61
CA SER A 92 10.81 8.32 14.66
C SER A 92 9.47 8.08 15.37
N GLN A 93 8.39 7.92 14.60
CA GLN A 93 7.04 7.80 15.14
C GLN A 93 6.19 6.85 14.29
N LEU A 94 5.29 6.13 14.97
CA LEU A 94 4.32 5.23 14.38
C LEU A 94 2.95 5.56 14.98
N GLY A 95 1.96 5.79 14.12
CA GLY A 95 0.61 6.15 14.56
C GLY A 95 -0.44 5.96 13.48
N LYS A 96 -1.69 6.24 13.84
CA LYS A 96 -2.78 6.35 12.88
C LYS A 96 -2.67 7.69 12.17
N ALA A 97 -2.96 7.70 10.88
CA ALA A 97 -3.16 8.94 10.15
C ALA A 97 -4.49 9.56 10.60
N GLU A 98 -4.49 10.87 10.82
CA GLU A 98 -5.66 11.63 11.21
C GLU A 98 -5.71 12.89 10.34
N ILE A 99 -6.91 13.25 9.90
CA ILE A 99 -7.15 14.53 9.22
C ILE A 99 -7.94 15.42 10.15
N ASN A 100 -7.48 16.65 10.31
CA ASN A 100 -8.25 17.68 10.98
C ASN A 100 -9.29 18.23 10.01
N HIS A 101 -10.56 18.20 10.39
CA HIS A 101 -11.64 18.82 9.66
C HIS A 101 -12.43 19.70 10.63
N GLN A 102 -12.29 21.03 10.49
CA GLN A 102 -13.04 22.01 11.29
C GLN A 102 -12.88 21.82 12.82
N GLY A 103 -11.68 21.45 13.28
CA GLY A 103 -11.37 21.23 14.70
C GLY A 103 -11.69 19.82 15.21
N TRP A 104 -12.22 18.93 14.37
CA TRP A 104 -12.43 17.52 14.70
C TRP A 104 -11.41 16.64 13.98
N GLN A 105 -10.71 15.79 14.72
CA GLN A 105 -9.77 14.82 14.16
C GLN A 105 -10.53 13.56 13.72
N GLN A 106 -10.53 13.28 12.41
CA GLN A 106 -11.10 12.06 11.85
C GLN A 106 -9.99 11.02 11.64
N PRO A 107 -10.09 9.83 12.26
CA PRO A 107 -9.10 8.77 12.07
C PRO A 107 -9.26 8.17 10.67
N LEU A 108 -8.14 7.95 10.00
CA LEU A 108 -8.09 7.28 8.71
C LEU A 108 -7.65 5.82 8.85
N PRO A 109 -8.08 4.93 7.94
CA PRO A 109 -7.65 3.52 7.91
C PRO A 109 -6.21 3.37 7.35
N TRP A 110 -5.29 4.20 7.83
CA TRP A 110 -3.91 4.25 7.37
C TRP A 110 -2.95 4.39 8.55
N ILE A 111 -1.86 3.63 8.51
CA ILE A 111 -0.75 3.73 9.46
C ILE A 111 0.27 4.71 8.91
N GLY A 112 0.50 5.79 9.64
CA GLY A 112 1.56 6.74 9.36
C GLY A 112 2.90 6.29 9.95
N ILE A 113 3.94 6.37 9.12
CA ILE A 113 5.33 6.16 9.53
C ILE A 113 6.11 7.46 9.34
N LYS A 114 6.76 7.92 10.41
CA LYS A 114 7.65 9.08 10.41
C LYS A 114 9.09 8.62 10.59
N LEU A 115 9.98 9.05 9.70
CA LEU A 115 11.40 8.74 9.67
C LEU A 115 12.25 9.87 10.28
N ASN A 116 13.46 9.57 10.73
CA ASN A 116 14.42 10.59 11.13
C ASN A 116 15.19 11.11 9.91
N ASP A 117 15.61 10.20 9.03
CA ASP A 117 16.36 10.47 7.80
C ASP A 117 15.72 9.77 6.59
N TYR A 118 15.65 10.48 5.48
CA TYR A 118 15.10 10.00 4.21
C TYR A 118 16.14 9.28 3.36
N ASP A 119 17.43 9.56 3.56
CA ASP A 119 18.51 9.09 2.69
C ASP A 119 18.50 7.58 2.53
N ASP A 120 18.58 6.86 3.65
CA ASP A 120 18.63 5.40 3.68
C ASP A 120 17.36 4.79 3.10
N PHE A 121 16.20 5.38 3.39
CA PHE A 121 14.92 4.88 2.91
C PHE A 121 14.78 5.03 1.39
N ILE A 122 15.05 6.22 0.86
CA ILE A 122 14.92 6.55 -0.57
C ILE A 122 15.96 5.82 -1.42
N LYS A 123 17.16 5.57 -0.88
CA LYS A 123 18.19 4.76 -1.56
C LYS A 123 17.78 3.28 -1.66
N ASN A 124 17.15 2.74 -0.62
CA ASN A 124 16.84 1.30 -0.52
C ASN A 124 15.47 0.89 -1.07
N ILE A 125 14.52 1.82 -1.25
CA ILE A 125 13.21 1.50 -1.81
C ILE A 125 13.29 1.10 -3.29
N SER A 126 12.52 0.08 -3.69
CA SER A 126 12.41 -0.29 -5.10
C SER A 126 11.73 0.84 -5.91
N PRO A 127 12.24 1.19 -7.11
CA PRO A 127 11.65 2.27 -7.91
C PRO A 127 10.16 2.05 -8.25
N ARG A 128 9.76 0.80 -8.50
CA ARG A 128 8.36 0.46 -8.78
C ARG A 128 7.46 0.69 -7.56
N LEU A 129 7.94 0.39 -6.36
CA LEU A 129 7.20 0.67 -5.12
C LEU A 129 7.15 2.16 -4.82
N ALA A 130 8.24 2.90 -5.06
CA ALA A 130 8.25 4.36 -4.94
C ALA A 130 7.17 5.02 -5.80
N ALA A 131 7.10 4.66 -7.09
CA ALA A 131 6.07 5.16 -7.99
C ALA A 131 4.66 4.77 -7.53
N ARG A 132 4.49 3.54 -7.03
CA ARG A 132 3.21 3.06 -6.50
C ARG A 132 2.75 3.86 -5.30
N ILE A 133 3.65 4.12 -4.34
CA ILE A 133 3.39 4.93 -3.14
C ILE A 133 2.91 6.34 -3.52
N ILE A 134 3.60 7.00 -4.46
CA ILE A 134 3.24 8.35 -4.91
C ILE A 134 1.81 8.39 -5.48
N ILE A 135 1.44 7.37 -6.26
CA ILE A 135 0.12 7.28 -6.90
C ILE A 135 -0.97 6.92 -5.88
N GLU A 136 -0.77 5.89 -5.08
CA GLU A 136 -1.79 5.37 -4.14
C GLU A 136 -2.10 6.39 -3.03
N GLN A 137 -1.08 7.10 -2.54
CA GLN A 137 -1.25 8.08 -1.46
C GLN A 137 -1.63 9.47 -2.00
N ARG A 138 -1.84 9.62 -3.32
CA ARG A 138 -2.18 10.91 -3.93
C ARG A 138 -3.45 11.51 -3.36
N ILE A 139 -4.51 10.69 -3.30
CA ILE A 139 -5.84 11.10 -2.85
C ILE A 139 -5.79 11.50 -1.38
N LEU A 140 -5.04 10.76 -0.57
CA LEU A 140 -4.85 11.04 0.86
C LEU A 140 -4.24 12.44 1.07
N LEU A 141 -3.18 12.77 0.33
CA LEU A 141 -2.57 14.10 0.44
C LEU A 141 -3.50 15.20 -0.06
N VAL A 142 -4.22 14.99 -1.17
CA VAL A 142 -5.19 15.98 -1.67
C VAL A 142 -6.29 16.25 -0.65
N MET A 143 -6.78 15.21 0.01
CA MET A 143 -7.77 15.34 1.09
C MET A 143 -7.18 16.12 2.27
N ALA A 144 -5.92 15.88 2.63
CA ALA A 144 -5.25 16.61 3.70
C ALA A 144 -5.07 18.10 3.38
N ILE A 145 -4.67 18.44 2.15
CA ILE A 145 -4.51 19.83 1.70
C ILE A 145 -5.85 20.56 1.65
N LYS A 146 -6.91 19.91 1.14
CA LYS A 146 -8.24 20.54 1.06
C LYS A 146 -8.86 20.85 2.43
N ASN A 147 -8.46 20.11 3.46
CA ASN A 147 -8.95 20.28 4.82
C ASN A 147 -8.00 21.11 5.69
N SER A 148 -6.85 21.53 5.17
CA SER A 148 -5.95 22.43 5.89
C SER A 148 -6.34 23.88 5.62
N ASP A 149 -6.15 24.74 6.62
CA ASP A 149 -6.37 26.19 6.49
C ASP A 149 -5.17 26.90 5.79
N VAL A 150 -4.31 26.14 5.10
CA VAL A 150 -3.05 26.63 4.53
C VAL A 150 -3.23 26.92 3.05
N ASP A 151 -3.49 28.18 2.71
CA ASP A 151 -3.70 28.65 1.33
C ASP A 151 -2.40 28.77 0.50
N ASN A 152 -1.23 28.48 1.08
CA ASN A 152 0.06 28.74 0.44
C ASN A 152 0.43 27.77 -0.69
N TYR A 153 -0.29 26.66 -0.86
CA TYR A 153 0.06 25.63 -1.82
C TYR A 153 -1.07 25.39 -2.83
N THR A 154 -0.77 25.58 -4.11
CA THR A 154 -1.62 25.03 -5.16
C THR A 154 -1.47 23.51 -5.15
N ILE A 155 -2.59 22.79 -5.22
CA ILE A 155 -2.58 21.32 -5.21
C ILE A 155 -1.71 20.80 -6.36
N GLU A 156 -1.79 21.41 -7.53
CA GLU A 156 -1.02 21.07 -8.72
C GLU A 156 0.49 21.11 -8.44
N ASP A 157 0.99 22.17 -7.80
CA ASP A 157 2.40 22.35 -7.50
C ASP A 157 2.91 21.24 -6.57
N VAL A 158 2.14 20.88 -5.56
CA VAL A 158 2.48 19.80 -4.61
C VAL A 158 2.42 18.41 -5.27
N LEU A 159 1.53 18.22 -6.24
CA LEU A 159 1.32 16.93 -6.92
C LEU A 159 2.35 16.65 -8.02
N PHE A 160 2.86 17.68 -8.67
CA PHE A 160 3.72 17.56 -9.85
C PHE A 160 5.14 18.09 -9.62
N ASP A 161 5.53 18.32 -8.36
CA ASP A 161 6.89 18.70 -7.96
C ASP A 161 7.94 17.69 -8.46
N ASP A 162 8.70 18.09 -9.48
CA ASP A 162 9.77 17.33 -10.11
C ASP A 162 11.16 17.92 -9.83
N GLU A 163 11.25 18.89 -8.92
CA GLU A 163 12.49 19.53 -8.55
C GLU A 163 13.47 18.54 -7.89
N PRO A 164 14.80 18.76 -8.01
CA PRO A 164 15.77 17.98 -7.26
C PRO A 164 15.61 18.19 -5.75
N TYR A 165 15.53 17.10 -5.00
CA TYR A 165 15.44 17.14 -3.55
C TYR A 165 16.81 17.05 -2.90
N GLN A 166 17.18 18.06 -2.11
CA GLN A 166 18.40 18.04 -1.30
C GLN A 166 18.08 17.67 0.14
N THR A 167 18.77 16.66 0.66
CA THR A 167 18.60 16.20 2.04
C THR A 167 19.51 16.99 2.99
N PRO A 168 19.23 17.00 4.31
CA PRO A 168 20.08 17.69 5.30
C PRO A 168 21.54 17.22 5.30
N ASN A 169 21.79 15.98 4.86
CA ASN A 169 23.12 15.40 4.76
C ASN A 169 23.86 15.78 3.46
N GLY A 170 23.24 16.59 2.59
CA GLY A 170 23.83 17.07 1.35
C GLY A 170 23.65 16.14 0.14
N TYR A 171 22.90 15.04 0.26
CA TYR A 171 22.56 14.21 -0.90
C TYR A 171 21.50 14.88 -1.76
N VAL A 172 21.66 14.78 -3.08
CA VAL A 172 20.70 15.31 -4.05
C VAL A 172 20.03 14.16 -4.79
N PHE A 173 18.74 13.96 -4.55
CA PHE A 173 17.89 13.05 -5.30
C PHE A 173 17.34 13.73 -6.55
N LYS A 174 17.12 12.95 -7.61
CA LYS A 174 16.57 13.41 -8.89
C LYS A 174 15.47 12.48 -9.40
N GLY A 175 14.60 12.99 -10.25
CA GLY A 175 13.51 12.24 -10.89
C GLY A 175 12.58 11.60 -9.86
N LEU A 176 12.21 10.33 -10.06
CA LEU A 176 11.25 9.63 -9.21
C LEU A 176 11.62 9.63 -7.71
N ARG A 177 12.90 9.54 -7.38
CA ARG A 177 13.36 9.57 -5.98
C ARG A 177 13.20 10.94 -5.36
N ALA A 178 13.42 12.01 -6.13
CA ALA A 178 13.16 13.37 -5.67
C ALA A 178 11.67 13.58 -5.46
N MET A 179 10.85 13.21 -6.45
CA MET A 179 9.39 13.29 -6.34
C MET A 179 8.87 12.55 -5.10
N LEU A 180 9.39 11.34 -4.80
CA LEU A 180 9.04 10.62 -3.56
C LEU A 180 9.45 11.41 -2.31
N ALA A 181 10.64 11.99 -2.29
CA ALA A 181 11.14 12.79 -1.16
C ALA A 181 10.27 14.03 -0.89
N HIS A 182 9.92 14.77 -1.95
CA HIS A 182 8.99 15.90 -1.89
C HIS A 182 7.63 15.42 -1.37
N ARG A 183 7.12 14.28 -1.89
CA ARG A 183 5.88 13.67 -1.41
C ARG A 183 5.90 13.37 0.08
N MET A 184 6.99 12.80 0.57
CA MET A 184 7.18 12.50 1.99
C MET A 184 7.24 13.77 2.84
N LYS A 185 7.88 14.83 2.34
CA LYS A 185 7.90 16.15 2.99
C LYS A 185 6.49 16.73 3.13
N TYR A 186 5.72 16.77 2.04
CA TYR A 186 4.35 17.30 2.08
C TYR A 186 3.43 16.44 2.96
N ASN A 187 3.53 15.11 2.88
CA ASN A 187 2.81 14.22 3.78
C ASN A 187 3.14 14.54 5.25
N ARG A 188 4.40 14.80 5.60
CA ARG A 188 4.78 15.16 6.96
C ARG A 188 4.17 16.48 7.39
N GLU A 189 4.13 17.45 6.50
CA GLU A 189 3.59 18.78 6.77
C GLU A 189 2.08 18.74 7.04
N PHE A 190 1.32 18.06 6.19
CA PHE A 190 -0.15 18.04 6.28
C PHE A 190 -0.73 16.94 7.18
N LEU A 191 -0.03 15.82 7.33
CA LEU A 191 -0.53 14.62 8.05
C LEU A 191 0.37 14.18 9.20
N GLY A 192 1.55 14.79 9.39
CA GLY A 192 2.48 14.47 10.47
C GLY A 192 3.37 13.23 10.26
N PHE A 193 3.23 12.53 9.14
CA PHE A 193 3.96 11.29 8.79
C PHE A 193 4.45 11.33 7.34
N ASP A 194 5.47 10.53 6.99
CA ASP A 194 6.11 10.62 5.68
C ASP A 194 5.45 9.76 4.63
N PHE A 195 5.06 8.55 5.02
CA PHE A 195 4.37 7.61 4.15
C PHE A 195 3.44 6.73 4.96
N PHE A 196 2.51 6.12 4.25
CA PHE A 196 1.37 5.44 4.84
C PHE A 196 1.21 3.99 4.36
N ILE A 197 0.68 3.14 5.22
CA ILE A 197 0.29 1.77 4.91
C ILE A 197 -1.21 1.65 5.14
N SER A 198 -1.96 1.21 4.13
CA SER A 198 -3.42 1.01 4.26
C SER A 198 -3.73 -0.17 5.18
N GLU A 199 -4.77 -0.02 6.01
CA GLU A 199 -5.32 -1.08 6.85
C GLU A 199 -5.75 -2.29 6.03
N ASP A 200 -6.24 -2.09 4.80
CA ASP A 200 -6.69 -3.16 3.90
C ASP A 200 -5.58 -4.17 3.56
N THR A 201 -4.32 -3.76 3.72
CA THR A 201 -3.18 -4.65 3.46
C THR A 201 -2.87 -5.57 4.63
N LEU A 202 -3.27 -5.20 5.85
CA LEU A 202 -2.86 -5.82 7.11
C LEU A 202 -3.64 -7.11 7.41
N ASP A 203 -3.00 -8.04 8.12
CA ASP A 203 -3.62 -9.29 8.58
C ASP A 203 -4.41 -9.14 9.89
N ARG A 204 -4.47 -7.93 10.45
CA ARG A 204 -5.04 -7.62 11.77
C ARG A 204 -5.52 -6.17 11.85
N PRO A 205 -6.33 -5.81 12.85
CA PRO A 205 -6.74 -4.42 13.07
C PRO A 205 -5.55 -3.47 13.19
N ILE A 206 -5.71 -2.26 12.66
CA ILE A 206 -4.67 -1.24 12.60
C ILE A 206 -3.98 -0.97 13.96
N ASN A 207 -4.74 -0.94 15.06
CA ASN A 207 -4.23 -0.71 16.41
C ASN A 207 -3.27 -1.81 16.87
N ASP A 208 -3.62 -3.07 16.61
CA ASP A 208 -2.83 -4.22 17.02
C ASP A 208 -1.51 -4.27 16.24
N PHE A 209 -1.55 -3.90 14.96
CA PHE A 209 -0.35 -3.80 14.14
C PHE A 209 0.57 -2.67 14.59
N ILE A 210 0.03 -1.49 14.89
CA ILE A 210 0.83 -0.38 15.46
C ILE A 210 1.46 -0.81 16.80
N GLY A 211 0.70 -1.52 17.65
CA GLY A 211 1.21 -2.07 18.91
C GLY A 211 2.37 -3.04 18.69
N LEU A 212 2.26 -3.93 17.69
CA LEU A 212 3.32 -4.85 17.30
C LEU A 212 4.59 -4.10 16.85
N LEU A 213 4.46 -3.14 15.93
CA LEU A 213 5.59 -2.35 15.44
C LEU A 213 6.29 -1.58 16.57
N ARG A 214 5.51 -0.98 17.49
CA ARG A 214 6.05 -0.26 18.66
C ARG A 214 6.85 -1.17 19.59
N ARG A 215 6.41 -2.43 19.78
CA ARG A 215 7.16 -3.42 20.59
C ARG A 215 8.50 -3.77 19.95
N TYR A 216 8.52 -4.01 18.64
CA TYR A 216 9.77 -4.27 17.92
C TYR A 216 10.71 -3.07 17.95
N LYS A 217 10.19 -1.86 17.71
CA LYS A 217 10.97 -0.63 17.83
C LYS A 217 11.57 -0.46 19.23
N ALA A 218 10.78 -0.65 20.29
CA ALA A 218 11.25 -0.53 21.66
C ALA A 218 12.31 -1.60 22.01
N ALA A 219 12.16 -2.82 21.49
CA ALA A 219 13.13 -3.90 21.69
C ALA A 219 14.45 -3.67 20.93
N ALA A 220 14.42 -2.94 19.82
CA ALA A 220 15.59 -2.66 18.98
C ALA A 220 16.43 -1.46 19.46
N ILE A 221 15.83 -0.54 20.22
CA ILE A 221 16.49 0.65 20.77
C ILE A 221 17.10 0.37 22.16
N ARG A 222 16.77 -0.78 22.76
CA ARG A 222 17.32 -1.24 24.03
C ARG A 222 18.75 -1.75 23.85
#